data_AF-A0A093QQN4-F1
#
_entry.id   AF-A0A093QQN4-F1
#
_cell.length_a   1.000
_cell.length_b   1.000
_cell.length_c   1.000
_cell.angle_alpha   90.00
_cell.angle_beta   90.00
_cell.angle_gamma   90.00
#
_symmetry.space_group_name_H-M   'P 1'
#
loop_
_entity.id
_entity.type
_entity.pdbx_description
1 polymer ?
#
loop_
_entity_poly.entity_id
_entity_poly.type
_entity_poly.pdbx_seq_one_letter_code
_entity_poly.pdbx_strand_id
1 'polypeptide(L)' 'KFSGQTNIHLSKNFFLTNKAREKSNTFINLREVLNRFKLPAGEYIIVPSTFEPNKNGDFCLRVFSEKNANSTYV' A
#
# COMPACT_ATOMS: atom_id res chain seq x y z
N LYS A 1 4.97 12.29 -12.11
CA LYS A 1 4.09 13.38 -11.61
C LYS A 1 4.16 13.56 -10.09
N PHE A 2 4.28 12.48 -9.32
CA PHE A 2 4.37 12.53 -7.85
C PHE A 2 5.78 12.21 -7.29
N SER A 3 6.79 12.14 -8.17
CA SER A 3 8.15 11.73 -7.76
C SER A 3 8.72 12.66 -6.71
N GLY A 4 9.27 12.10 -5.63
CA GLY A 4 9.92 12.83 -4.54
C GLY A 4 8.98 13.65 -3.67
N GLN A 5 7.66 13.51 -3.84
CA GLN A 5 6.67 14.23 -3.05
C GLN A 5 6.16 13.34 -1.91
N THR A 6 6.16 13.89 -0.70
CA THR A 6 5.55 13.29 0.50
C THR A 6 4.29 14.09 0.88
N ASN A 7 3.45 13.56 1.78
CA ASN A 7 2.20 14.22 2.21
C ASN A 7 1.17 14.45 1.09
N ILE A 8 1.09 13.56 0.11
CA ILE A 8 0.07 13.61 -0.93
C ILE A 8 -1.08 12.66 -0.59
N HIS A 9 -2.30 13.20 -0.59
CA HIS A 9 -3.51 12.39 -0.64
C HIS A 9 -3.99 12.24 -2.09
N LEU A 10 -3.96 11.01 -2.60
CA LEU A 10 -4.37 10.73 -3.98
C LEU A 10 -5.90 10.63 -4.07
N SER A 11 -6.49 11.35 -5.01
CA SER A 11 -7.94 11.35 -5.19
C SER A 11 -8.45 10.09 -5.89
N LYS A 12 -9.76 9.85 -5.83
CA LYS A 12 -10.46 8.74 -6.51
C LYS A 12 -10.03 8.56 -7.97
N ASN A 13 -9.84 9.66 -8.71
CA ASN A 13 -9.47 9.62 -10.13
C ASN A 13 -8.13 8.94 -10.38
N PHE A 14 -7.18 9.02 -9.43
CA PHE A 14 -5.92 8.31 -9.53
C PHE A 14 -6.15 6.79 -9.57
N PHE A 15 -6.95 6.26 -8.63
CA PHE A 15 -7.20 4.82 -8.53
C PHE A 15 -8.09 4.27 -9.65
N LEU A 16 -8.96 5.10 -10.26
CA LEU A 16 -9.73 4.72 -11.44
C LEU A 16 -8.87 4.60 -12.71
N THR A 17 -7.74 5.31 -12.76
CA THR A 17 -6.88 5.38 -13.96
C THR A 17 -5.58 4.60 -13.82
N ASN A 18 -5.21 4.17 -12.61
CA ASN A 18 -3.97 3.44 -12.33
C ASN A 18 -4.30 2.07 -11.72
N LYS A 19 -3.85 1.00 -12.38
CA LYS A 19 -3.95 -0.36 -11.84
C LYS A 19 -2.91 -0.57 -10.73
N ALA A 20 -3.29 -1.30 -9.69
CA ALA A 20 -2.34 -1.75 -8.67
C ALA A 20 -1.24 -2.59 -9.34
N ARG A 21 0.03 -2.26 -9.03
CA ARG A 21 1.18 -3.01 -9.54
C ARG A 21 1.24 -4.39 -8.91
N GLU A 22 1.06 -4.43 -7.59
CA GLU A 22 0.97 -5.63 -6.77
C GLU A 22 -0.15 -5.43 -5.74
N LYS A 23 -0.71 -6.53 -5.24
CA LYS A 23 -1.76 -6.52 -4.22
C LYS A 23 -1.70 -7.81 -3.41
N SER A 24 -2.37 -7.84 -2.25
CA SER A 24 -2.60 -9.09 -1.53
C SER A 24 -3.40 -10.06 -2.41
N ASN A 25 -3.03 -11.34 -2.38
CA ASN A 25 -3.70 -12.39 -3.16
C ASN A 25 -5.20 -12.49 -2.84
N THR A 26 -5.53 -12.44 -1.54
CA THR A 26 -6.91 -12.58 -1.04
C THR A 26 -7.12 -11.70 0.18
N PHE A 27 -8.28 -11.05 0.27
CA PHE A 27 -8.75 -10.48 1.53
C PHE A 27 -9.19 -11.64 2.44
N ILE A 28 -8.47 -11.85 3.53
CA ILE A 28 -8.74 -12.95 4.46
C ILE A 28 -8.91 -12.38 5.86
N ASN A 29 -9.83 -12.97 6.63
CA ASN A 29 -10.08 -12.59 8.02
C ASN A 29 -9.05 -13.25 8.95
N LEU A 30 -7.79 -12.91 8.76
CA LEU A 30 -6.69 -13.26 9.66
C LEU A 30 -6.18 -11.99 10.33
N ARG A 31 -5.56 -12.16 11.50
CA ARG A 31 -4.93 -11.05 12.24
C ARG A 31 -3.88 -10.30 11.41
N GLU A 32 -3.19 -11.00 10.51
CA GLU A 32 -2.17 -10.44 9.64
C GLU A 32 -2.29 -11.04 8.23
N VAL A 33 -2.09 -10.18 7.23
CA VAL A 33 -1.87 -10.58 5.84
C VAL A 33 -0.45 -10.19 5.46
N LEU A 34 0.36 -11.17 5.09
CA LEU A 34 1.76 -10.98 4.71
C LEU A 34 1.96 -11.36 3.25
N ASN A 35 2.65 -10.50 2.51
CA ASN A 35 3.06 -10.77 1.14
C ASN A 35 4.53 -10.40 0.94
N ARG A 36 5.21 -11.14 0.06
CA ARG A 36 6.55 -10.82 -0.42
C ARG A 36 6.45 -10.38 -1.87
N PHE A 37 7.00 -9.21 -2.17
CA PHE A 37 6.97 -8.63 -3.50
C PHE A 37 8.37 -8.45 -4.06
N LYS A 38 8.49 -8.51 -5.40
CA LYS A 38 9.67 -8.10 -6.13
C LYS A 38 9.26 -7.03 -7.14
N LEU A 39 9.56 -5.79 -6.81
CA LEU A 39 9.21 -4.63 -7.61
C LEU A 39 10.47 -4.05 -8.28
N PRO A 40 10.36 -3.46 -9.48
CA PRO A 40 11.37 -2.57 -10.00
C PRO A 40 11.68 -1.42 -9.02
N ALA A 41 12.86 -0.82 -9.14
CA ALA A 41 13.16 0.39 -8.34
C ALA A 41 12.19 1.51 -8.73
N GLY A 42 11.58 2.14 -7.73
CA GLY A 42 10.60 3.20 -7.93
C GLY A 42 9.86 3.56 -6.64
N GLU A 43 8.96 4.52 -6.75
CA GLU A 43 8.10 4.95 -5.66
C GLU A 43 6.74 4.26 -5.74
N TYR A 44 6.30 3.70 -4.62
CA TYR A 44 5.06 2.94 -4.52
C TYR A 44 4.23 3.46 -3.35
N ILE A 45 2.91 3.37 -3.52
CA ILE A 45 1.94 3.61 -2.44
C ILE A 45 1.40 2.27 -1.96
N ILE A 46 1.20 2.15 -0.65
CA ILE A 46 0.51 1.01 -0.03
C ILE A 46 -0.82 1.53 0.50
N VAL A 47 -1.92 0.92 0.07
CA VAL A 47 -3.27 1.26 0.55
C VAL A 47 -3.80 0.08 1.38
N PRO A 48 -3.65 0.12 2.72
CA PRO A 48 -4.27 -0.87 3.59
C PRO A 48 -5.78 -0.61 3.69
N SER A 49 -6.60 -1.65 3.54
CA SER A 49 -8.05 -1.54 3.67
C SER A 49 -8.69 -2.85 4.15
N THR A 50 -9.93 -2.75 4.63
CA THR A 50 -10.82 -3.90 4.74
C THR A 50 -11.43 -4.24 3.36
N PHE A 51 -12.06 -5.40 3.25
CA PHE A 51 -12.77 -5.80 2.02
C PHE A 51 -14.02 -4.95 1.81
N GLU A 52 -14.87 -4.87 2.84
CA GLU A 52 -16.06 -4.03 2.83
C GLU A 52 -15.71 -2.63 3.36
N PRO A 53 -16.36 -1.57 2.85
CA PRO A 53 -16.26 -0.24 3.42
C PRO A 53 -16.91 -0.18 4.81
N ASN A 54 -16.64 0.90 5.55
CA ASN A 54 -17.29 1.22 6.83
C ASN A 54 -17.05 0.17 7.94
N LYS A 55 -15.87 -0.46 7.96
CA LYS A 55 -15.44 -1.33 9.05
C LYS A 55 -14.42 -0.58 9.90
N ASN A 56 -14.68 -0.53 11.20
CA ASN A 56 -13.75 0.06 12.16
C ASN A 56 -12.68 -0.97 12.54
N GLY A 57 -11.45 -0.50 12.73
CA GLY A 57 -10.35 -1.33 13.22
C GLY A 57 -9.03 -0.58 13.17
N ASP A 58 -8.21 -0.82 14.18
CA ASP A 58 -6.83 -0.36 14.19
C ASP A 58 -5.97 -1.31 13.38
N PHE A 59 -4.90 -0.80 12.76
CA PHE A 59 -3.97 -1.62 11.99
C PHE A 59 -2.52 -1.17 12.18
N CYS A 60 -1.60 -2.07 11.90
CA CYS A 60 -0.17 -1.79 11.85
C CYS A 60 0.37 -2.28 10.50
N LEU A 61 1.03 -1.39 9.75
CA LEU A 61 1.71 -1.74 8.51
C LEU A 61 3.22 -1.86 8.78
N ARG A 62 3.80 -3.00 8.42
CA ARG A 62 5.24 -3.25 8.54
C ARG A 62 5.83 -3.52 7.17
N VAL A 63 6.94 -2.84 6.85
CA VAL A 63 7.65 -3.00 5.58
C VAL A 63 9.06 -3.49 5.88
N PHE A 64 9.40 -4.64 5.30
CA PHE A 64 10.75 -5.20 5.36
C PHE A 64 11.31 -5.27 3.95
N SER A 65 12.48 -4.68 3.75
CA SER A 65 13.16 -4.64 2.46
C SER A 65 14.58 -5.20 2.59
N GLU A 66 15.03 -5.95 1.58
CA GLU A 66 16.40 -6.49 1.53
C GLU A 66 17.44 -5.37 1.53
N LYS A 67 17.13 -4.26 0.84
CA LYS A 67 17.93 -3.04 0.78
C LYS A 67 17.16 -1.91 1.44
N ASN A 68 17.84 -0.86 1.89
CA ASN A 68 17.17 0.31 2.45
C ASN A 68 16.20 0.91 1.41
N ALA A 69 14.94 1.11 1.81
CA ALA A 69 13.85 1.55 0.95
C ALA A 69 13.25 2.91 1.38
N ASN A 70 13.87 3.65 2.31
CA ASN A 70 13.42 4.98 2.78
C ASN A 70 11.88 5.11 2.93
N SER A 71 11.26 4.19 3.65
CA SER A 71 9.81 4.19 3.86
C SER A 71 9.41 5.32 4.80
N THR A 72 8.52 6.21 4.35
CA THR A 72 7.94 7.28 5.18
C THR A 72 6.46 6.96 5.43
N TYR A 73 6.04 7.00 6.69
CA TYR A 73 4.62 7.01 7.06
C TYR A 73 4.14 8.46 7.06
N VAL A 74 3.04 8.72 6.36
CA VAL A 74 2.43 10.04 6.25
C VAL A 74 0.93 9.94 6.41
#